data_AF-A0A0G9MPB8-F1
#
_entry.id   AF-A0A0G9MPB8-F1
#
_cell.length_a   1.000
_cell.length_b   1.000
_cell.length_c   1.000
_cell.angle_alpha   90.00
_cell.angle_beta   90.00
_cell.angle_gamma   90.00
#
_symmetry.space_group_name_H-M   'P 1'
#
loop_
_entity.id
_entity.type
_entity.pdbx_description
1 polymer ?
#
loop_
_entity_poly.entity_id
_entity_poly.type
_entity_poly.pdbx_seq_one_letter_code
_entity_poly.pdbx_strand_id
1 'polypeptide(L)'
;MPKRILIGTVTSDKTDKTVTVKVERRVKHPLYGKIIKRSKKYHAHDEANEYVVGDKVRIEETKPISKTKTWTVKDRLVASRGTEVEADLDVAEAMPTGAPEEKKAKPAKKADTKADDAAKEEAAEEA
;
A
#
# COMPACT_ATOMS: atom_id res chain seq x y z
N MET A 1 28.47 -14.64 5.77
CA MET A 1 27.52 -15.47 4.98
C MET A 1 26.65 -14.54 4.14
N PRO A 2 26.30 -14.91 2.90
CA PRO A 2 25.45 -14.09 2.03
C PRO A 2 24.01 -14.00 2.58
N LYS A 3 23.42 -12.80 2.53
CA LYS A 3 22.01 -12.58 2.90
C LYS A 3 21.09 -13.30 1.91
N ARG A 4 20.04 -13.95 2.41
CA ARG A 4 19.05 -14.61 1.55
C ARG A 4 18.14 -13.58 0.92
N ILE A 5 17.91 -13.72 -0.38
CA ILE A 5 17.07 -12.83 -1.18
C ILE A 5 15.90 -13.66 -1.72
N LEU A 6 14.68 -13.18 -1.54
CA LEU A 6 13.46 -13.79 -2.06
C LEU A 6 12.72 -12.82 -2.97
N ILE A 7 11.93 -13.36 -3.89
CA ILE A 7 11.09 -12.58 -4.81
C ILE A 7 9.64 -12.96 -4.55
N GLY A 8 8.76 -11.98 -4.46
CA GLY A 8 7.34 -12.20 -4.22
C GLY A 8 6.49 -11.03 -4.67
N THR A 9 5.18 -11.18 -4.51
CA THR A 9 4.20 -10.15 -4.85
C THR A 9 3.62 -9.54 -3.58
N VAL A 10 3.46 -8.22 -3.56
CA VAL A 10 2.82 -7.50 -2.46
C VAL A 10 1.33 -7.83 -2.45
N THR A 11 0.84 -8.39 -1.34
CA THR A 11 -0.57 -8.76 -1.15
C THR A 11 -1.35 -7.71 -0.37
N SER A 12 -0.71 -7.01 0.57
CA SER A 12 -1.39 -5.97 1.35
C SER A 12 -0.41 -4.94 1.90
N ASP A 13 -0.85 -3.69 1.81
CA ASP A 13 -0.22 -2.50 2.39
C ASP A 13 -1.20 -1.80 3.35
N LYS A 14 -1.59 -2.51 4.42
CA LYS A 14 -2.54 -1.97 5.42
C LYS A 14 -1.84 -1.35 6.63
N THR A 15 -0.53 -1.53 6.73
CA THR A 15 0.24 -1.30 7.95
C THR A 15 1.36 -0.32 7.64
N ASP A 16 1.51 0.69 8.49
CA ASP A 16 2.56 1.69 8.29
C ASP A 16 3.95 1.07 8.21
N LYS A 17 4.75 1.55 7.25
CA LYS A 17 6.16 1.18 7.06
C LYS A 17 6.37 -0.32 6.84
N THR A 18 5.33 -1.02 6.37
CA THR A 18 5.30 -2.48 6.33
C THR A 18 4.42 -3.01 5.21
N VAL A 19 5.02 -3.77 4.31
CA VAL A 19 4.28 -4.47 3.25
C VAL A 19 4.28 -5.97 3.47
N THR A 20 3.15 -6.62 3.17
CA THR A 20 3.03 -8.07 3.23
C THR A 20 3.31 -8.68 1.87
N VAL A 21 4.40 -9.44 1.75
CA VAL A 21 4.86 -10.06 0.52
C VAL A 21 4.55 -11.55 0.54
N LYS A 22 3.85 -12.05 -0.49
CA LYS A 22 3.64 -13.48 -0.72
C LYS A 22 4.75 -14.01 -1.60
N VAL A 23 5.55 -14.93 -1.04
CA VAL A 23 6.60 -15.64 -1.77
C VAL A 23 6.12 -17.05 -2.08
N GLU A 24 6.21 -17.43 -3.35
CA GLU A 24 5.84 -18.76 -3.83
C GLU A 24 7.11 -19.57 -4.13
N ARG A 25 7.13 -20.83 -3.67
CA ARG A 25 8.19 -21.79 -4.00
C ARG A 25 7.60 -23.10 -4.50
N ARG A 26 8.28 -23.72 -5.45
CA ARG A 26 7.94 -25.06 -5.95
C ARG A 26 8.72 -26.09 -5.15
N VAL A 27 8.02 -27.05 -4.55
CA VAL A 27 8.61 -28.11 -3.71
C VAL A 27 8.10 -29.45 -4.21
N LYS A 28 8.95 -30.47 -4.26
CA LYS A 28 8.53 -31.84 -4.58
C LYS A 28 7.87 -32.46 -3.35
N HIS A 29 6.73 -33.11 -3.51
CA HIS A 29 6.14 -33.92 -2.45
C HIS A 29 7.09 -35.10 -2.15
N PRO A 30 7.45 -35.37 -0.87
CA PRO A 30 8.49 -36.35 -0.54
C PRO A 30 8.13 -37.77 -0.98
N LEU A 31 6.85 -38.17 -0.89
CA LEU A 31 6.40 -39.52 -1.24
C LEU A 31 6.01 -39.69 -2.71
N TYR A 32 5.41 -38.65 -3.32
CA TYR A 32 4.74 -38.77 -4.63
C TYR A 32 5.51 -38.09 -5.76
N GLY A 33 6.57 -37.32 -5.46
CA GLY A 33 7.34 -36.58 -6.46
C GLY A 33 6.62 -35.43 -7.16
N LYS A 34 5.29 -35.29 -7.00
CA LYS A 34 4.50 -34.20 -7.59
C LYS A 34 5.02 -32.84 -7.12
N ILE A 35 5.26 -31.94 -8.08
CA ILE A 35 5.72 -30.58 -7.79
C ILE A 35 4.53 -29.75 -7.31
N ILE A 36 4.53 -29.39 -6.04
CA ILE A 36 3.50 -28.56 -5.40
C ILE A 36 4.01 -27.13 -5.19
N LYS A 37 3.10 -26.16 -5.30
CA LYS A 37 3.38 -24.76 -4.96
C LYS A 37 3.10 -24.57 -3.47
N ARG A 38 4.08 -24.04 -2.72
CA ARG A 38 3.89 -23.58 -1.33
C ARG A 38 4.11 -22.08 -1.27
N SER A 39 3.19 -21.37 -0.63
CA SER A 39 3.30 -19.93 -0.39
C SER A 39 3.53 -19.63 1.08
N LYS A 40 4.37 -18.65 1.37
CA LYS A 40 4.52 -18.05 2.71
C LYS A 40 4.42 -16.53 2.59
N LYS A 41 3.79 -15.90 3.58
CA LYS A 41 3.70 -14.44 3.70
C LYS A 41 4.85 -13.94 4.59
N TYR A 42 5.45 -12.84 4.19
CA TYR A 42 6.54 -12.17 4.89
C TYR A 42 6.19 -10.70 5.10
N HIS A 43 6.51 -10.18 6.28
CA HIS A 43 6.39 -8.75 6.57
C HIS A 43 7.73 -8.10 6.25
N ALA A 44 7.73 -7.28 5.21
CA ALA A 44 8.90 -6.54 4.77
C ALA A 44 8.80 -5.09 5.24
N HIS A 45 9.92 -4.55 5.69
CA HIS A 45 10.05 -3.16 6.06
C HIS A 45 10.34 -2.31 4.82
N ASP A 46 9.57 -1.24 4.71
CA ASP A 46 9.80 -0.10 3.84
C ASP A 46 9.64 1.16 4.71
N GLU A 47 10.50 2.16 4.52
CA GLU A 47 10.41 3.42 5.28
C GLU A 47 9.55 4.46 4.56
N ALA A 48 9.53 4.43 3.23
CA ALA A 48 8.91 5.44 2.40
C ALA A 48 7.47 5.11 1.96
N ASN A 49 6.97 3.90 2.28
CA ASN A 49 5.66 3.39 1.86
C ASN A 49 5.43 3.53 0.34
N GLU A 50 6.46 3.25 -0.46
CA GLU A 50 6.42 3.45 -1.90
C GLU A 50 5.77 2.28 -2.64
N TYR A 51 5.71 1.10 -2.02
CA TYR A 51 5.28 -0.14 -2.68
C TYR A 51 3.79 -0.38 -2.57
N VAL A 52 3.15 -0.55 -3.73
CA VAL A 52 1.71 -0.74 -3.82
C VAL A 52 1.37 -2.23 -3.93
N VAL A 53 0.12 -2.58 -3.60
CA VAL A 53 -0.41 -3.93 -3.79
C VAL A 53 -0.33 -4.33 -5.27
N GLY A 54 0.16 -5.54 -5.53
CA GLY A 54 0.33 -6.07 -6.89
C GLY A 54 1.75 -5.94 -7.45
N ASP A 55 2.62 -5.14 -6.82
CA ASP A 55 4.01 -5.01 -7.25
C ASP A 55 4.80 -6.30 -6.98
N LYS A 56 5.73 -6.63 -7.90
CA LYS A 56 6.73 -7.68 -7.66
C LYS A 56 7.97 -7.06 -7.04
N VAL A 57 8.33 -7.54 -5.85
CA VAL A 57 9.43 -7.00 -5.05
C VAL A 57 10.44 -8.08 -4.69
N ARG A 58 11.69 -7.64 -4.56
CA ARG A 58 12.80 -8.41 -4.03
C ARG A 58 13.00 -8.04 -2.56
N ILE A 59 12.97 -9.03 -1.67
CA ILE A 59 13.16 -8.85 -0.23
C ILE A 59 14.47 -9.49 0.23
N GLU A 60 15.14 -8.87 1.21
CA GLU A 60 16.35 -9.40 1.85
C GLU A 60 16.14 -9.69 3.34
N GLU A 61 16.82 -10.71 3.86
CA GLU A 61 16.90 -10.96 5.30
C GLU A 61 17.70 -9.86 6.00
N THR A 62 17.16 -9.35 7.10
CA THR A 62 17.78 -8.32 7.93
C THR A 62 17.70 -8.69 9.42
N LYS A 63 18.26 -7.83 10.27
CA LYS A 63 18.06 -7.91 11.72
C LYS A 63 16.56 -7.78 12.03
N PRO A 64 16.05 -8.43 13.09
CA PRO A 64 14.65 -8.27 13.47
C PRO A 64 14.36 -6.79 13.78
N ILE A 65 13.45 -6.20 13.02
CA ILE A 65 12.97 -4.82 13.23
C ILE A 65 11.78 -4.84 14.19
N SER A 66 10.99 -5.90 14.14
CA SER A 66 9.90 -6.16 15.07
C SER A 66 9.73 -7.67 15.31
N LYS A 67 8.72 -8.05 16.11
CA LYS A 67 8.37 -9.46 16.38
C LYS A 67 8.17 -10.29 15.11
N THR A 68 7.64 -9.68 14.04
CA THR A 68 7.31 -10.39 12.79
C THR A 68 8.09 -9.85 11.58
N LYS A 69 8.57 -8.60 11.64
CA LYS A 69 9.31 -7.94 10.55
C LYS A 69 10.79 -8.28 10.63
N THR A 70 11.22 -9.21 9.78
CA THR A 70 12.62 -9.68 9.66
C THR A 70 13.17 -9.50 8.24
N TRP A 71 12.41 -8.85 7.37
CA TRP A 71 12.72 -8.67 5.96
C TRP A 71 12.69 -7.20 5.60
N THR A 72 13.54 -6.79 4.66
CA THR A 72 13.56 -5.43 4.10
C THR A 72 13.33 -5.52 2.59
N VAL A 73 12.57 -4.57 2.03
CA VAL A 73 12.40 -4.47 0.57
C VAL A 73 13.65 -3.84 -0.04
N LYS A 74 14.19 -4.46 -1.09
CA LYS A 74 15.42 -4.01 -1.76
C LYS A 74 15.18 -3.40 -3.13
N ASP A 75 14.36 -4.06 -3.94
CA ASP A 75 14.24 -3.74 -5.36
C ASP A 75 12.82 -4.01 -5.87
N ARG A 76 12.31 -3.11 -6.73
CA ARG A 76 11.03 -3.25 -7.43
C ARG A 76 11.30 -3.86 -8.80
N LEU A 77 10.84 -5.09 -9.02
CA LEU A 77 11.07 -5.81 -10.28
C LEU A 77 10.06 -5.47 -11.36
N VAL A 78 8.77 -5.36 -10.99
CA VAL A 78 7.68 -5.07 -11.93
C VAL A 78 6.64 -4.24 -11.19
N ALA A 79 6.33 -3.06 -11.72
CA ALA A 79 5.20 -2.26 -11.28
C ALA A 79 3.90 -2.93 -11.74
N SER A 80 2.90 -2.93 -10.86
CA SER A 80 1.54 -3.27 -11.24
C SER A 80 1.09 -2.36 -12.40
N ARG A 81 0.68 -2.97 -13.52
CA ARG A 81 0.07 -2.23 -14.63
C ARG A 81 -1.27 -1.70 -14.14
N GLY A 82 -1.30 -0.43 -13.76
CA GLY A 82 -2.47 0.22 -13.19
C GLY A 82 -2.31 1.74 -13.06
N THR A 83 -1.53 2.37 -13.93
CA THR A 83 -1.72 3.79 -14.24
C THR A 83 -2.11 3.82 -15.71
N GLU A 84 -3.41 3.83 -15.97
CA GLU A 84 -3.94 4.50 -17.14
C GLU A 84 -3.47 5.95 -17.01
N VAL A 85 -2.35 6.25 -17.68
CA VAL A 85 -2.07 7.63 -18.03
C VAL A 85 -3.09 7.92 -19.11
N GLU A 86 -4.07 8.77 -18.80
CA GLU A 86 -4.81 9.48 -19.83
C GLU A 86 -3.76 10.18 -20.70
N ALA A 87 -3.41 9.51 -21.79
CA ALA A 87 -2.75 10.13 -22.91
C ALA A 87 -3.85 10.86 -23.67
N ASP A 88 -4.27 12.01 -23.13
CA ASP A 88 -4.85 13.06 -23.94
C ASP A 88 -3.76 13.52 -24.91
N LEU A 89 -3.68 12.84 -26.06
CA LEU A 89 -3.08 13.36 -27.26
C LEU A 89 -4.08 14.36 -27.86
N ASP A 90 -4.23 15.52 -27.22
CA ASP A 90 -4.77 16.72 -27.88
C ASP A 90 -3.71 17.26 -28.84
N VAL A 91 -3.60 16.63 -30.01
CA VAL A 91 -3.05 17.26 -31.20
C VAL A 91 -4.19 17.99 -31.89
N ALA A 92 -4.50 19.20 -31.44
CA ALA A 92 -5.34 20.13 -32.18
C ALA A 92 -4.92 21.58 -31.90
N GLU A 93 -4.47 22.21 -32.98
CA GLU A 93 -4.47 23.64 -33.27
C GLU A 93 -3.47 24.61 -32.60
N ALA A 94 -2.67 25.19 -33.50
CA ALA A 94 -1.91 26.40 -33.32
C ALA A 94 -2.82 27.60 -33.01
N MET A 95 -2.41 28.45 -32.05
CA MET A 95 -2.19 29.90 -32.20
C MET A 95 -1.78 30.50 -30.83
N PRO A 96 -0.75 31.38 -30.77
CA PRO A 96 -0.29 32.01 -29.53
C PRO A 96 -0.92 33.40 -29.35
N THR A 97 -1.65 33.66 -28.25
CA THR A 97 -1.79 35.02 -27.71
C THR A 97 -2.30 35.05 -26.26
N GLY A 98 -1.55 35.71 -25.37
CA GLY A 98 -2.06 36.41 -24.17
C GLY A 98 -2.10 35.68 -22.82
N ALA A 99 -1.13 35.98 -21.95
CA ALA A 99 -1.12 35.69 -20.48
C ALA A 99 -1.94 36.73 -19.68
N PRO A 100 -1.98 36.79 -18.32
CA PRO A 100 -1.67 35.84 -17.22
C PRO A 100 -2.78 35.82 -16.09
N GLU A 101 -2.44 35.31 -14.89
CA GLU A 101 -3.16 35.29 -13.56
C GLU A 101 -4.16 34.16 -13.28
N GLU A 102 -4.31 33.60 -12.07
CA GLU A 102 -3.47 33.33 -10.90
C GLU A 102 -4.23 32.28 -10.05
N LYS A 103 -3.49 31.33 -9.46
CA LYS A 103 -3.75 30.51 -8.25
C LYS A 103 -5.17 30.44 -7.62
N LYS A 104 -5.60 29.20 -7.31
CA LYS A 104 -6.11 28.76 -5.98
C LYS A 104 -6.19 27.22 -5.94
N ALA A 105 -5.35 26.53 -5.18
CA ALA A 105 -5.47 26.20 -3.74
C ALA A 105 -6.45 25.05 -3.45
N LYS A 106 -5.89 23.95 -2.91
CA LYS A 106 -6.57 22.84 -2.22
C LYS A 106 -7.59 23.35 -1.19
N PRO A 107 -8.75 22.69 -1.02
CA PRO A 107 -9.47 22.77 0.24
C PRO A 107 -9.04 21.61 1.15
N ALA A 108 -8.51 21.99 2.32
CA ALA A 108 -8.49 21.16 3.51
C ALA A 108 -9.84 21.31 4.27
N LYS A 109 -10.17 20.28 5.03
CA LYS A 109 -11.21 20.15 6.07
C LYS A 109 -11.84 21.44 6.64
N LYS A 110 -13.17 21.44 6.71
CA LYS A 110 -14.04 21.88 7.83
C LYS A 110 -15.15 20.82 7.95
N ALA A 111 -15.60 20.25 9.07
CA ALA A 111 -15.75 20.69 10.46
C ALA A 111 -16.67 21.90 10.65
N ASP A 112 -17.99 21.63 10.60
CA ASP A 112 -19.07 22.40 11.22
C ASP A 112 -20.00 21.34 11.88
N THR A 113 -20.09 21.22 13.21
CA THR A 113 -20.69 22.07 14.25
C THR A 113 -22.20 21.87 14.43
N LYS A 114 -22.50 21.26 15.57
CA LYS A 114 -23.67 21.15 16.44
C LYS A 114 -24.69 22.32 16.48
N ALA A 115 -25.99 22.00 16.49
CA ALA A 115 -27.14 22.49 17.31
C ALA A 115 -28.44 22.14 16.53
N ASP A 116 -29.49 21.53 17.09
CA ASP A 116 -30.43 21.98 18.15
C ASP A 116 -31.04 20.72 18.83
N ASP A 117 -31.10 20.59 20.17
CA ASP A 117 -32.13 21.13 21.11
C ASP A 117 -33.45 20.33 21.04
N ALA A 118 -34.15 19.88 22.09
CA ALA A 118 -33.96 19.61 23.52
C ALA A 118 -35.22 18.84 24.01
N ALA A 119 -35.16 18.37 25.26
CA ALA A 119 -36.27 18.19 26.23
C ALA A 119 -36.78 16.78 26.60
N LYS A 120 -36.79 16.60 27.94
CA LYS A 120 -37.74 15.87 28.82
C LYS A 120 -37.29 14.46 29.28
N GLU A 121 -37.16 14.10 30.57
CA GLU A 121 -37.27 14.74 31.89
C GLU A 121 -36.74 13.72 32.93
N GLU A 122 -36.11 14.23 33.99
CA GLU A 122 -35.51 13.49 35.11
C GLU A 122 -36.45 13.64 36.32
N ALA A 123 -36.82 12.54 37.01
CA ALA A 123 -37.11 12.48 38.45
C ALA A 123 -37.72 11.12 38.87
N ALA A 124 -37.04 10.39 39.76
CA ALA A 124 -37.56 9.93 41.06
C ALA A 124 -36.72 8.75 41.62
N GLU A 125 -36.00 9.10 42.67
CA GLU A 125 -35.45 8.28 43.73
C GLU A 125 -36.57 7.47 44.46
N GLU A 126 -36.21 6.28 44.93
CA GLU A 126 -36.84 5.50 46.03
C GLU A 126 -38.29 4.97 45.88
N ALA A 127 -38.41 3.66 45.62
CA ALA A 127 -39.30 2.71 46.31
C ALA A 127 -38.92 1.25 45.96
#